data_AF-A0A957GDE4-F1
#
_entry.id   AF-A0A957GDE4-F1
#
_cell.length_a   1.000
_cell.length_b   1.000
_cell.length_c   1.000
_cell.angle_alpha   90.00
_cell.angle_beta   90.00
_cell.angle_gamma   90.00
#
_symmetry.space_group_name_H-M   'P 1'
#
loop_
_entity.id
_entity.type
_entity.pdbx_description
1 polymer ?
#
loop_
_entity_poly.entity_id
_entity_poly.type
_entity_poly.pdbx_seq_one_letter_code
_entity_poly.pdbx_strand_id
1 'polypeptide(L)'
;LTHVDTGTTVTFYDRPGVPASTFGCSGNDIDATLDDEAATPVENECGAGVPAIAGSFIPNNALAAFDGEDVAGTWRITAYDLAGGDTGTLNTWCVDAATTPTSYVATLSDSVASGGPGETVVHSFTLTNLGLDDTYDLTLSAGSWSASLLTSTPISVLSGNSATIQVAVDIPAGAMLGDNDSLTLTATSQGDPLLVLDGTGTTTADGNAAIGLTGDLMATGTAGQTVTYTLEITNDGDITDTFDLALGASDWTAALSASTTGPLAPGASITIEVYVTVGAGSSDAVDLTVTSQFDPSTSTTVTMETSTYLVYLPVIVKP
;
A
#
# COMPACT_ATOMS: atom_id res chain seq x y z
N LEU A 1 -43.70 -14.47 -14.23
CA LEU A 1 -42.24 -14.33 -14.34
C LEU A 1 -41.68 -15.64 -14.84
N THR A 2 -40.80 -15.62 -15.82
CA THR A 2 -40.16 -16.80 -16.40
C THR A 2 -38.66 -16.58 -16.47
N HIS A 3 -37.88 -17.53 -15.97
CA HIS A 3 -36.47 -17.65 -16.31
C HIS A 3 -36.37 -18.51 -17.57
N VAL A 4 -36.02 -17.90 -18.70
CA VAL A 4 -36.21 -18.50 -20.03
C VAL A 4 -35.27 -19.68 -20.24
N ASP A 5 -34.08 -19.62 -19.65
CA ASP A 5 -33.01 -20.59 -19.87
C ASP A 5 -33.25 -21.89 -19.09
N THR A 6 -33.83 -21.81 -17.88
CA THR A 6 -34.25 -22.98 -17.08
C THR A 6 -35.67 -23.43 -17.39
N GLY A 7 -36.51 -22.54 -17.93
CA GLY A 7 -37.92 -22.78 -18.24
C GLY A 7 -38.87 -22.61 -17.05
N THR A 8 -38.34 -22.32 -15.85
CA THR A 8 -39.14 -22.11 -14.64
C THR A 8 -40.04 -20.89 -14.80
N THR A 9 -41.32 -21.04 -14.43
CA THR A 9 -42.33 -20.00 -14.58
C THR A 9 -43.22 -19.93 -13.35
N VAL A 10 -43.40 -18.72 -12.82
CA VAL A 10 -44.25 -18.41 -11.67
C VAL A 10 -45.27 -17.33 -12.04
N THR A 11 -46.55 -17.59 -11.77
CA THR A 11 -47.57 -16.54 -11.77
C THR A 11 -47.54 -15.84 -10.42
N PHE A 12 -46.76 -14.76 -10.35
CA PHE A 12 -46.47 -14.03 -9.12
C PHE A 12 -47.55 -12.99 -8.77
N TYR A 13 -48.39 -12.62 -9.75
CA TYR A 13 -49.47 -11.64 -9.63
C TYR A 13 -50.67 -12.09 -10.50
N ASP A 14 -51.86 -12.29 -9.91
CA ASP A 14 -53.11 -12.60 -10.63
C ASP A 14 -54.31 -11.90 -9.98
N ARG A 15 -54.66 -10.72 -10.51
CA ARG A 15 -55.89 -9.98 -10.18
C ARG A 15 -56.22 -9.89 -8.68
N PRO A 16 -55.35 -9.23 -7.86
CA PRO A 16 -55.63 -8.98 -6.45
C PRO A 16 -57.03 -8.49 -6.16
N GLY A 17 -57.64 -9.04 -5.11
CA GLY A 17 -59.01 -8.77 -4.68
C GLY A 17 -59.99 -9.86 -5.10
N VAL A 18 -59.56 -10.96 -5.73
CA VAL A 18 -60.40 -12.10 -6.12
C VAL A 18 -60.18 -13.26 -5.14
N PRO A 19 -61.23 -13.86 -4.55
CA PRO A 19 -62.64 -13.80 -4.95
C PRO A 19 -63.48 -12.78 -4.18
N ALA A 20 -62.88 -11.88 -3.39
CA ALA A 20 -63.64 -10.87 -2.64
C ALA A 20 -64.45 -9.94 -3.56
N SER A 21 -63.97 -9.70 -4.78
CA SER A 21 -64.67 -9.09 -5.90
C SER A 21 -64.70 -10.03 -7.12
N THR A 22 -65.50 -9.68 -8.14
CA THR A 22 -65.54 -10.41 -9.42
C THR A 22 -64.52 -9.93 -10.45
N PHE A 23 -63.84 -8.80 -10.20
CA PHE A 23 -62.99 -8.11 -11.19
C PHE A 23 -61.58 -7.76 -10.66
N GLY A 24 -61.26 -8.11 -9.41
CA GLY A 24 -60.05 -7.66 -8.72
C GLY A 24 -60.17 -6.24 -8.17
N CYS A 25 -59.03 -5.60 -7.94
CA CYS A 25 -58.90 -4.24 -7.46
C CYS A 25 -59.31 -3.24 -8.55
N SER A 26 -60.13 -2.26 -8.19
CA SER A 26 -60.58 -1.20 -9.11
C SER A 26 -59.70 0.05 -9.10
N GLY A 27 -58.61 0.05 -8.34
CA GLY A 27 -57.67 1.16 -8.26
C GLY A 27 -56.66 1.15 -9.40
N ASN A 28 -56.02 2.29 -9.66
CA ASN A 28 -55.04 2.45 -10.74
C ASN A 28 -53.61 2.22 -10.26
N ASP A 29 -52.80 1.70 -11.19
CA ASP A 29 -51.35 1.54 -11.10
C ASP A 29 -50.85 0.57 -10.01
N ILE A 30 -49.68 0.00 -10.28
CA ILE A 30 -48.98 -0.94 -9.40
C ILE A 30 -47.52 -0.48 -9.33
N ASP A 31 -47.03 -0.28 -8.12
CA ASP A 31 -45.62 -0.01 -7.82
C ASP A 31 -45.20 -0.86 -6.61
N ALA A 32 -45.08 -2.16 -6.87
CA ALA A 32 -44.90 -3.16 -5.83
C ALA A 32 -43.62 -3.97 -6.06
N THR A 33 -42.95 -4.29 -4.96
CA THR A 33 -41.95 -5.36 -4.89
C THR A 33 -42.67 -6.64 -4.45
N LEU A 34 -42.53 -7.71 -5.22
CA LEU A 34 -43.06 -9.01 -4.82
C LEU A 34 -41.92 -9.89 -4.34
N ASP A 35 -42.04 -10.34 -3.10
CA ASP A 35 -41.01 -11.00 -2.31
C ASP A 35 -41.72 -11.98 -1.36
N ASP A 36 -41.39 -13.27 -1.43
CA ASP A 36 -42.00 -14.29 -0.58
C ASP A 36 -41.56 -14.24 0.88
N GLU A 37 -40.56 -13.41 1.20
CA GLU A 37 -40.20 -13.02 2.58
C GLU A 37 -40.98 -11.79 3.09
N ALA A 38 -41.85 -11.18 2.28
CA ALA A 38 -42.68 -10.05 2.69
C ALA A 38 -43.74 -10.43 3.76
N ALA A 39 -44.34 -9.43 4.39
CA ALA A 39 -45.23 -9.64 5.53
C ALA A 39 -46.69 -9.99 5.16
N THR A 40 -47.20 -9.45 4.05
CA THR A 40 -48.63 -9.56 3.69
C THR A 40 -48.80 -9.97 2.22
N PRO A 41 -49.82 -10.77 1.88
CA PRO A 41 -50.06 -11.23 0.51
C PRO A 41 -50.60 -10.12 -0.39
N VAL A 42 -50.10 -10.07 -1.63
CA VAL A 42 -50.56 -9.11 -2.64
C VAL A 42 -52.05 -9.26 -2.95
N GLU A 43 -52.60 -10.47 -2.78
CA GLU A 43 -53.99 -10.80 -3.14
C GLU A 43 -55.04 -9.95 -2.41
N ASN A 44 -54.71 -9.39 -1.24
CA ASN A 44 -55.66 -8.59 -0.47
C ASN A 44 -55.48 -7.08 -0.66
N GLU A 45 -54.57 -6.66 -1.53
CA GLU A 45 -54.18 -5.25 -1.67
C GLU A 45 -55.03 -4.52 -2.69
N CYS A 46 -55.66 -3.44 -2.24
CA CYS A 46 -56.37 -2.48 -3.10
C CYS A 46 -56.56 -1.16 -2.35
N GLY A 47 -55.49 -0.38 -2.28
CA GLY A 47 -55.49 0.93 -1.64
C GLY A 47 -56.36 1.95 -2.37
N ALA A 48 -56.84 2.96 -1.64
CA ALA A 48 -57.60 4.08 -2.21
C ALA A 48 -56.73 5.15 -2.91
N GLY A 49 -55.39 5.00 -2.84
CA GLY A 49 -54.42 5.89 -3.47
C GLY A 49 -54.01 5.45 -4.87
N VAL A 50 -53.09 6.20 -5.47
CA VAL A 50 -52.42 5.85 -6.73
C VAL A 50 -50.91 5.88 -6.46
N PRO A 51 -50.17 4.78 -6.60
CA PRO A 51 -50.63 3.45 -7.04
C PRO A 51 -51.57 2.78 -6.04
N ALA A 52 -52.52 2.00 -6.54
CA ALA A 52 -53.48 1.27 -5.72
C ALA A 52 -52.81 0.12 -4.97
N ILE A 53 -51.74 -0.43 -5.53
CA ILE A 53 -50.89 -1.43 -4.87
C ILE A 53 -49.47 -0.88 -4.86
N ALA A 54 -48.98 -0.54 -3.66
CA ALA A 54 -47.66 0.01 -3.46
C ALA A 54 -47.01 -0.56 -2.20
N GLY A 55 -45.74 -0.96 -2.29
CA GLY A 55 -45.00 -1.57 -1.16
C GLY A 55 -44.44 -2.95 -1.48
N SER A 56 -44.15 -3.74 -0.44
CA SER A 56 -43.61 -5.10 -0.57
C SER A 56 -44.64 -6.13 -0.11
N PHE A 57 -44.91 -7.14 -0.93
CA PHE A 57 -45.97 -8.13 -0.71
C PHE A 57 -45.56 -9.54 -1.13
N ILE A 58 -46.12 -10.54 -0.45
CA ILE A 58 -45.98 -11.95 -0.81
C ILE A 58 -46.74 -12.19 -2.13
N PRO A 59 -46.10 -12.78 -3.16
CA PRO A 59 -46.73 -13.06 -4.45
C PRO A 59 -47.83 -14.13 -4.36
N ASN A 60 -48.67 -14.24 -5.38
CA ASN A 60 -49.70 -15.29 -5.46
C ASN A 60 -49.12 -16.72 -5.46
N ASN A 61 -47.93 -16.90 -6.02
CA ASN A 61 -47.14 -18.12 -5.96
C ASN A 61 -45.70 -17.73 -5.60
N ALA A 62 -45.08 -18.50 -4.70
CA ALA A 62 -43.75 -18.20 -4.14
C ALA A 62 -42.67 -18.05 -5.22
N LEU A 63 -41.76 -17.09 -5.03
CA LEU A 63 -40.61 -16.87 -5.91
C LEU A 63 -39.46 -17.83 -5.57
N ALA A 64 -39.47 -18.50 -4.42
CA ALA A 64 -38.58 -19.61 -4.06
C ALA A 64 -38.59 -20.77 -5.08
N ALA A 65 -39.52 -20.79 -6.03
CA ALA A 65 -39.44 -21.68 -7.18
C ALA A 65 -38.19 -21.44 -8.06
N PHE A 66 -37.58 -20.26 -7.97
CA PHE A 66 -36.33 -19.91 -8.64
C PHE A 66 -35.08 -20.16 -7.78
N ASP A 67 -35.23 -20.66 -6.54
CA ASP A 67 -34.10 -20.90 -5.65
C ASP A 67 -33.15 -21.96 -6.22
N GLY A 68 -31.85 -21.63 -6.20
CA GLY A 68 -30.79 -22.49 -6.73
C GLY A 68 -30.62 -22.41 -8.25
N GLU A 69 -31.41 -21.59 -8.95
CA GLU A 69 -31.15 -21.26 -10.35
C GLU A 69 -30.07 -20.18 -10.49
N ASP A 70 -29.39 -20.15 -11.64
CA ASP A 70 -28.51 -19.04 -11.98
C ASP A 70 -29.34 -17.77 -12.23
N VAL A 71 -28.94 -16.66 -11.62
CA VAL A 71 -29.56 -15.35 -11.87
C VAL A 71 -29.22 -14.84 -13.27
N ALA A 72 -28.06 -15.25 -13.81
CA ALA A 72 -27.67 -14.92 -15.16
C ALA A 72 -28.58 -15.63 -16.18
N GLY A 73 -29.01 -14.87 -17.19
CA GLY A 73 -29.87 -15.40 -18.23
C GLY A 73 -30.93 -14.41 -18.68
N THR A 74 -31.84 -14.89 -19.51
CA THR A 74 -32.97 -14.09 -19.99
C THR A 74 -34.16 -14.25 -19.06
N TRP A 75 -34.56 -13.15 -18.40
CA TRP A 75 -35.80 -13.08 -17.64
C TRP A 75 -36.92 -12.50 -18.50
N ARG A 76 -38.13 -13.05 -18.35
CA ARG A 76 -39.34 -12.56 -19.04
C ARG A 76 -40.48 -12.37 -18.05
N ILE A 77 -41.02 -11.16 -18.02
CA ILE A 77 -42.36 -10.90 -17.49
C ILE A 77 -43.38 -10.98 -18.62
N THR A 78 -44.51 -11.64 -18.37
CA THR A 78 -45.65 -11.68 -19.29
C THR A 78 -46.86 -11.16 -18.54
N ALA A 79 -47.44 -10.08 -19.06
CA ALA A 79 -48.65 -9.48 -18.53
C ALA A 79 -49.81 -9.76 -19.48
N TYR A 80 -50.95 -10.14 -18.92
CA TYR A 80 -52.19 -10.34 -19.66
C TYR A 80 -53.22 -9.32 -19.18
N ASP A 81 -53.76 -8.56 -20.12
CA ASP A 81 -54.96 -7.79 -19.87
C ASP A 81 -56.18 -8.68 -20.14
N LEU A 82 -56.91 -9.00 -19.08
CA LEU A 82 -58.07 -9.89 -19.11
C LEU A 82 -59.39 -9.14 -18.88
N ALA A 83 -59.34 -7.80 -18.76
CA ALA A 83 -60.52 -6.95 -18.54
C ALA A 83 -60.74 -6.03 -19.74
N GLY A 84 -61.82 -6.24 -20.48
CA GLY A 84 -62.12 -5.40 -21.63
C GLY A 84 -62.53 -3.99 -21.20
N GLY A 85 -61.79 -2.97 -21.64
CA GLY A 85 -62.17 -1.56 -21.49
C GLY A 85 -61.09 -0.68 -20.86
N ASP A 86 -60.20 -1.27 -20.07
CA ASP A 86 -59.05 -0.59 -19.48
C ASP A 86 -57.78 -0.91 -20.29
N THR A 87 -56.75 -0.09 -20.13
CA THR A 87 -55.44 -0.32 -20.75
C THR A 87 -54.34 0.07 -19.78
N GLY A 88 -53.22 -0.65 -19.79
CA GLY A 88 -52.05 -0.33 -18.99
C GLY A 88 -50.76 -0.38 -19.81
N THR A 89 -49.69 0.20 -19.28
CA THR A 89 -48.33 0.09 -19.83
C THR A 89 -47.41 -0.45 -18.75
N LEU A 90 -46.63 -1.49 -19.08
CA LEU A 90 -45.52 -1.92 -18.22
C LEU A 90 -44.36 -0.96 -18.43
N ASN A 91 -44.19 -0.03 -17.48
CA ASN A 91 -43.16 1.01 -17.59
C ASN A 91 -41.76 0.47 -17.28
N THR A 92 -41.63 -0.24 -16.15
CA THR A 92 -40.35 -0.76 -15.64
C THR A 92 -40.57 -2.05 -14.86
N TRP A 93 -39.57 -2.91 -14.86
CA TRP A 93 -39.49 -4.08 -13.99
C TRP A 93 -38.01 -4.49 -13.86
N CYS A 94 -37.67 -5.16 -12.76
CA CYS A 94 -36.39 -5.82 -12.57
C CYS A 94 -36.59 -7.12 -11.80
N VAL A 95 -35.56 -7.96 -11.81
CA VAL A 95 -35.40 -9.05 -10.84
C VAL A 95 -34.33 -8.59 -9.88
N ASP A 96 -34.66 -8.52 -8.60
CA ASP A 96 -33.70 -8.36 -7.52
C ASP A 96 -33.48 -9.74 -6.91
N ALA A 97 -32.25 -10.24 -6.96
CA ALA A 97 -31.93 -11.60 -6.56
C ALA A 97 -30.68 -11.62 -5.69
N ALA A 98 -30.73 -12.39 -4.60
CA ALA A 98 -29.55 -12.74 -3.83
C ALA A 98 -28.76 -13.83 -4.56
N THR A 99 -27.44 -13.67 -4.64
CA THR A 99 -26.55 -14.71 -5.14
C THR A 99 -25.76 -15.30 -3.98
N THR A 100 -25.63 -16.62 -3.96
CA THR A 100 -24.73 -17.32 -3.05
C THR A 100 -23.61 -17.95 -3.87
N PRO A 101 -22.33 -17.75 -3.50
CA PRO A 101 -21.25 -18.42 -4.18
C PRO A 101 -21.39 -19.94 -4.05
N THR A 102 -21.07 -20.67 -5.11
CA THR A 102 -21.15 -22.14 -5.17
C THR A 102 -19.77 -22.80 -5.25
N SER A 103 -18.71 -22.01 -5.22
CA SER A 103 -17.32 -22.46 -5.32
C SER A 103 -16.41 -21.64 -4.42
N TYR A 104 -15.22 -22.17 -4.14
CA TYR A 104 -14.13 -21.45 -3.50
C TYR A 104 -13.47 -20.54 -4.52
N VAL A 105 -13.47 -19.24 -4.27
CA VAL A 105 -12.88 -18.22 -5.14
C VAL A 105 -12.36 -17.12 -4.26
N ALA A 106 -11.11 -16.73 -4.44
CA ALA A 106 -10.53 -15.61 -3.70
C ALA A 106 -9.43 -14.94 -4.53
N THR A 107 -9.02 -13.76 -4.07
CA THR A 107 -7.91 -13.00 -4.66
C THR A 107 -6.97 -12.54 -3.55
N LEU A 108 -5.68 -12.52 -3.84
CA LEU A 108 -4.65 -11.96 -2.98
C LEU A 108 -3.98 -10.80 -3.71
N SER A 109 -3.88 -9.63 -3.09
CA SER A 109 -3.25 -8.45 -3.70
C SER A 109 -1.72 -8.55 -3.69
N ASP A 110 -1.06 -7.82 -4.57
CA ASP A 110 0.37 -7.49 -4.39
C ASP A 110 0.55 -6.38 -3.34
N SER A 111 1.79 -6.13 -2.94
CA SER A 111 2.15 -5.06 -2.00
C SER A 111 3.50 -4.43 -2.39
N VAL A 112 3.59 -3.10 -2.34
CA VAL A 112 4.85 -2.37 -2.50
C VAL A 112 5.12 -1.52 -1.28
N ALA A 113 6.37 -1.46 -0.85
CA ALA A 113 6.79 -0.64 0.28
C ALA A 113 8.22 -0.13 0.06
N SER A 114 8.57 0.96 0.73
CA SER A 114 9.93 1.47 0.75
C SER A 114 10.30 1.95 2.15
N GLY A 115 11.60 2.04 2.42
CA GLY A 115 12.16 2.49 3.69
C GLY A 115 13.67 2.70 3.58
N GLY A 116 14.26 3.27 4.62
CA GLY A 116 15.69 3.50 4.69
C GLY A 116 16.49 2.21 4.97
N PRO A 117 17.80 2.19 4.68
CA PRO A 117 18.66 1.08 5.05
C PRO A 117 18.63 0.80 6.57
N GLY A 118 18.51 -0.48 6.94
CA GLY A 118 18.44 -0.90 8.34
C GLY A 118 17.05 -0.77 8.97
N GLU A 119 16.05 -0.27 8.24
CA GLU A 119 14.68 -0.21 8.71
C GLU A 119 13.91 -1.51 8.44
N THR A 120 12.90 -1.77 9.27
CA THR A 120 11.89 -2.80 9.00
C THR A 120 10.64 -2.13 8.43
N VAL A 121 10.25 -2.52 7.23
CA VAL A 121 8.98 -2.09 6.62
C VAL A 121 7.92 -3.16 6.76
N VAL A 122 6.64 -2.76 6.78
CA VAL A 122 5.52 -3.69 6.88
C VAL A 122 4.71 -3.65 5.58
N HIS A 123 4.71 -4.76 4.85
CA HIS A 123 3.82 -4.99 3.74
C HIS A 123 2.41 -5.31 4.22
N SER A 124 1.42 -4.85 3.46
CA SER A 124 -0.01 -5.09 3.69
C SER A 124 -0.62 -5.72 2.44
N PHE A 125 -0.99 -6.98 2.53
CA PHE A 125 -1.69 -7.74 1.51
C PHE A 125 -3.18 -7.82 1.84
N THR A 126 -4.04 -7.77 0.83
CA THR A 126 -5.48 -7.94 0.99
C THR A 126 -5.89 -9.29 0.41
N LEU A 127 -6.39 -10.18 1.26
CA LEU A 127 -7.05 -11.41 0.86
C LEU A 127 -8.55 -11.17 0.83
N THR A 128 -9.17 -11.26 -0.34
CA THR A 128 -10.63 -11.10 -0.53
C THR A 128 -11.24 -12.44 -0.88
N ASN A 129 -12.18 -12.90 -0.06
CA ASN A 129 -12.95 -14.11 -0.34
C ASN A 129 -14.21 -13.75 -1.14
N LEU A 130 -14.30 -14.25 -2.37
CA LEU A 130 -15.42 -14.07 -3.29
C LEU A 130 -16.32 -15.31 -3.36
N GLY A 131 -15.89 -16.39 -2.74
CA GLY A 131 -16.52 -17.70 -2.75
C GLY A 131 -17.18 -18.04 -1.42
N LEU A 132 -17.32 -19.33 -1.17
CA LEU A 132 -17.81 -19.87 0.10
C LEU A 132 -16.95 -19.41 1.28
N ASP A 133 -17.52 -19.37 2.49
CA ASP A 133 -16.76 -19.20 3.73
C ASP A 133 -15.56 -20.16 3.76
N ASP A 134 -14.38 -19.63 4.05
CA ASP A 134 -13.16 -20.40 3.91
C ASP A 134 -12.08 -19.98 4.92
N THR A 135 -11.08 -20.84 5.06
CA THR A 135 -9.91 -20.67 5.90
C THR A 135 -8.66 -20.93 5.07
N TYR A 136 -7.69 -20.04 5.17
CA TYR A 136 -6.49 -20.04 4.32
C TYR A 136 -5.23 -20.29 5.14
N ASP A 137 -4.47 -21.30 4.75
CA ASP A 137 -3.10 -21.52 5.23
C ASP A 137 -2.16 -20.53 4.52
N LEU A 138 -1.32 -19.84 5.28
CA LEU A 138 -0.42 -18.81 4.77
C LEU A 138 1.02 -19.30 4.84
N THR A 139 1.74 -19.20 3.73
CA THR A 139 3.18 -19.48 3.68
C THR A 139 3.93 -18.31 3.07
N LEU A 140 5.10 -18.01 3.64
CA LEU A 140 5.96 -16.91 3.20
C LEU A 140 7.24 -17.49 2.59
N SER A 141 7.57 -17.04 1.38
CA SER A 141 8.87 -17.24 0.74
C SER A 141 9.58 -15.90 0.65
N ALA A 142 10.60 -15.69 1.48
CA ALA A 142 11.41 -14.48 1.46
C ALA A 142 12.39 -14.48 0.27
N GLY A 143 12.79 -13.28 -0.14
CA GLY A 143 13.87 -13.05 -1.09
C GLY A 143 15.24 -13.06 -0.41
N SER A 144 16.07 -12.10 -0.80
CA SER A 144 17.40 -11.88 -0.21
C SER A 144 17.35 -11.18 1.15
N TRP A 145 16.32 -10.35 1.38
CA TRP A 145 16.08 -9.61 2.60
C TRP A 145 15.28 -10.47 3.58
N SER A 146 15.55 -10.34 4.88
CA SER A 146 14.82 -11.13 5.89
C SER A 146 13.36 -10.67 5.94
N ALA A 147 12.46 -11.63 5.93
CA ALA A 147 11.02 -11.37 6.02
C ALA A 147 10.37 -12.28 7.07
N SER A 148 9.35 -11.76 7.75
CA SER A 148 8.59 -12.48 8.76
C SER A 148 7.09 -12.23 8.62
N LEU A 149 6.30 -13.31 8.65
CA LEU A 149 4.85 -13.22 8.65
C LEU A 149 4.36 -12.78 10.03
N LEU A 150 3.67 -11.64 10.10
CA LEU A 150 3.12 -11.10 11.36
C LEU A 150 1.70 -11.59 11.63
N THR A 151 0.91 -11.82 10.57
CA THR A 151 -0.44 -12.35 10.69
C THR A 151 -0.43 -13.83 11.04
N SER A 152 -1.22 -14.23 12.03
CA SER A 152 -1.37 -15.64 12.40
C SER A 152 -1.98 -16.45 11.27
N THR A 153 -1.49 -17.68 11.11
CA THR A 153 -2.02 -18.65 10.15
C THR A 153 -2.53 -19.91 10.87
N PRO A 154 -3.66 -20.50 10.43
CA PRO A 154 -4.51 -20.09 9.30
C PRO A 154 -5.38 -18.86 9.60
N ILE A 155 -5.93 -18.25 8.54
CA ILE A 155 -6.86 -17.11 8.62
C ILE A 155 -8.22 -17.45 8.01
N SER A 156 -9.31 -17.24 8.75
CA SER A 156 -10.67 -17.45 8.27
C SER A 156 -11.26 -16.17 7.69
N VAL A 157 -11.82 -16.24 6.49
CA VAL A 157 -12.45 -15.11 5.79
C VAL A 157 -13.82 -15.56 5.30
N LEU A 158 -14.88 -14.91 5.80
CA LEU A 158 -16.25 -15.21 5.35
C LEU A 158 -16.45 -14.77 3.90
N SER A 159 -17.43 -15.37 3.23
CA SER A 159 -17.89 -15.01 1.89
C SER A 159 -18.14 -13.51 1.77
N GLY A 160 -17.57 -12.89 0.74
CA GLY A 160 -17.69 -11.46 0.46
C GLY A 160 -16.84 -10.54 1.34
N ASN A 161 -16.14 -11.07 2.35
CA ASN A 161 -15.27 -10.30 3.22
C ASN A 161 -13.81 -10.30 2.75
N SER A 162 -13.03 -9.38 3.33
CA SER A 162 -11.59 -9.32 3.13
C SER A 162 -10.85 -9.33 4.47
N ALA A 163 -9.61 -9.79 4.44
CA ALA A 163 -8.69 -9.73 5.56
C ALA A 163 -7.35 -9.13 5.13
N THR A 164 -6.71 -8.42 6.06
CA THR A 164 -5.37 -7.86 5.87
C THR A 164 -4.32 -8.81 6.43
N ILE A 165 -3.32 -9.13 5.61
CA ILE A 165 -2.16 -9.93 5.98
C ILE A 165 -0.93 -9.02 6.02
N GLN A 166 -0.21 -9.04 7.14
CA GLN A 166 0.97 -8.22 7.36
C GLN A 166 2.24 -9.08 7.35
N VAL A 167 3.23 -8.61 6.60
CA VAL A 167 4.57 -9.21 6.50
C VAL A 167 5.60 -8.12 6.78
N ALA A 168 6.48 -8.32 7.74
CA ALA A 168 7.61 -7.43 7.98
C ALA A 168 8.80 -7.84 7.13
N VAL A 169 9.50 -6.87 6.55
CA VAL A 169 10.74 -7.06 5.77
C VAL A 169 11.81 -6.12 6.32
N ASP A 170 12.99 -6.65 6.61
CA ASP A 170 14.13 -5.86 7.07
C ASP A 170 15.02 -5.47 5.89
N ILE A 171 15.15 -4.16 5.65
CA ILE A 171 16.06 -3.62 4.64
C ILE A 171 17.49 -3.72 5.21
N PRO A 172 18.45 -4.36 4.53
CA PRO A 172 19.82 -4.43 5.00
C PRO A 172 20.42 -3.03 5.23
N ALA A 173 21.19 -2.86 6.30
CA ALA A 173 21.85 -1.59 6.61
C ALA A 173 22.85 -1.11 5.53
N GLY A 174 23.29 -2.01 4.65
CA GLY A 174 24.15 -1.70 3.50
C GLY A 174 23.42 -1.62 2.17
N ALA A 175 22.09 -1.59 2.16
CA ALA A 175 21.32 -1.37 0.94
C ALA A 175 21.58 0.05 0.40
N MET A 176 21.78 0.16 -0.91
CA MET A 176 21.99 1.44 -1.60
C MET A 176 20.65 1.98 -2.12
N LEU A 177 20.62 3.27 -2.45
CA LEU A 177 19.44 3.90 -3.04
C LEU A 177 18.96 3.13 -4.28
N GLY A 178 17.69 2.69 -4.25
CA GLY A 178 17.05 1.98 -5.34
C GLY A 178 17.28 0.46 -5.37
N ASP A 179 18.10 -0.08 -4.46
CA ASP A 179 18.15 -1.53 -4.24
C ASP A 179 16.75 -2.03 -3.89
N ASN A 180 16.35 -3.17 -4.46
CA ASN A 180 15.06 -3.76 -4.20
C ASN A 180 15.15 -5.28 -4.06
N ASP A 181 14.19 -5.83 -3.34
CA ASP A 181 14.01 -7.26 -3.17
C ASP A 181 12.52 -7.61 -3.19
N SER A 182 12.23 -8.88 -3.46
CA SER A 182 10.85 -9.37 -3.51
C SER A 182 10.64 -10.62 -2.68
N LEU A 183 9.42 -10.74 -2.15
CA LEU A 183 8.93 -11.92 -1.46
C LEU A 183 7.62 -12.40 -2.08
N THR A 184 7.28 -13.65 -1.82
CA THR A 184 6.00 -14.24 -2.22
C THR A 184 5.24 -14.67 -0.98
N LEU A 185 4.02 -14.16 -0.84
CA LEU A 185 3.02 -14.63 0.12
C LEU A 185 2.07 -15.56 -0.62
N THR A 186 1.94 -16.78 -0.15
CA THR A 186 1.01 -17.76 -0.70
C THR A 186 -0.12 -18.03 0.30
N ALA A 187 -1.36 -17.94 -0.16
CA ALA A 187 -2.55 -18.34 0.57
C ALA A 187 -3.16 -19.59 -0.09
N THR A 188 -3.27 -20.68 0.64
CA THR A 188 -3.88 -21.93 0.18
C THR A 188 -5.22 -22.13 0.89
N SER A 189 -6.30 -22.29 0.12
CA SER A 189 -7.62 -22.59 0.67
C SER A 189 -7.64 -23.97 1.34
N GLN A 190 -8.26 -24.07 2.52
CA GLN A 190 -8.53 -25.35 3.18
C GLN A 190 -9.78 -26.03 2.61
N GLY A 191 -10.75 -25.25 2.12
CA GLY A 191 -11.96 -25.76 1.48
C GLY A 191 -11.75 -26.35 0.09
N ASP A 192 -10.81 -25.79 -0.68
CA ASP A 192 -10.31 -26.31 -1.95
C ASP A 192 -8.77 -26.21 -2.01
N PRO A 193 -8.04 -27.28 -1.64
CA PRO A 193 -6.57 -27.27 -1.64
C PRO A 193 -5.90 -27.03 -3.00
N LEU A 194 -6.66 -26.99 -4.10
CA LEU A 194 -6.15 -26.61 -5.42
C LEU A 194 -6.22 -25.10 -5.67
N LEU A 195 -7.00 -24.36 -4.87
CA LEU A 195 -7.03 -22.90 -4.90
C LEU A 195 -5.83 -22.37 -4.10
N VAL A 196 -4.78 -22.05 -4.84
CA VAL A 196 -3.55 -21.44 -4.34
C VAL A 196 -3.42 -20.05 -4.95
N LEU A 197 -3.24 -19.05 -4.09
CA LEU A 197 -3.11 -17.64 -4.47
C LEU A 197 -1.74 -17.12 -4.07
N ASP A 198 -1.08 -16.43 -4.99
CA ASP A 198 0.21 -15.79 -4.73
C ASP A 198 0.06 -14.27 -4.81
N GLY A 199 0.65 -13.58 -3.83
CA GLY A 199 0.83 -12.13 -3.81
C GLY A 199 2.32 -11.80 -3.71
N THR A 200 2.78 -10.86 -4.53
CA THR A 200 4.17 -10.40 -4.54
C THR A 200 4.32 -9.16 -3.66
N GLY A 201 5.29 -9.22 -2.73
CA GLY A 201 5.74 -8.05 -1.98
C GLY A 201 7.04 -7.53 -2.59
N THR A 202 7.11 -6.26 -2.99
CA THR A 202 8.35 -5.62 -3.46
C THR A 202 8.77 -4.51 -2.52
N THR A 203 9.95 -4.64 -1.93
CA THR A 203 10.54 -3.63 -1.05
C THR A 203 11.68 -2.91 -1.76
N THR A 204 11.74 -1.59 -1.65
CA THR A 204 12.82 -0.76 -2.19
C THR A 204 13.49 0.05 -1.09
N ALA A 205 14.82 0.07 -1.06
CA ALA A 205 15.61 0.99 -0.25
C ALA A 205 15.49 2.40 -0.88
N ASP A 206 14.89 3.33 -0.13
CA ASP A 206 14.54 4.66 -0.61
C ASP A 206 14.79 5.70 0.48
N GLY A 207 15.06 6.94 0.07
CA GLY A 207 15.42 8.04 0.96
C GLY A 207 16.21 9.14 0.27
N ASN A 208 16.45 10.21 1.00
CA ASN A 208 17.21 11.37 0.55
C ASN A 208 18.53 11.47 1.32
N ALA A 209 19.65 11.27 0.61
CA ALA A 209 20.98 11.60 1.12
C ALA A 209 21.25 13.11 1.00
N ALA A 210 21.74 13.73 2.08
CA ALA A 210 22.26 15.09 2.03
C ALA A 210 23.34 15.28 3.10
N ILE A 211 24.34 16.10 2.77
CA ILE A 211 25.56 16.26 3.57
C ILE A 211 25.73 17.73 3.94
N GLY A 212 25.74 18.01 5.24
CA GLY A 212 26.20 19.26 5.81
C GLY A 212 27.69 19.18 6.16
N LEU A 213 28.46 20.18 5.78
CA LEU A 213 29.88 20.26 6.11
C LEU A 213 30.26 21.69 6.49
N THR A 214 30.72 21.88 7.72
CA THR A 214 31.14 23.19 8.24
C THR A 214 32.46 23.11 8.99
N GLY A 215 33.16 24.23 9.10
CA GLY A 215 34.41 24.35 9.85
C GLY A 215 35.25 25.51 9.36
N ASP A 216 36.30 25.83 10.13
CA ASP A 216 37.28 26.83 9.70
C ASP A 216 38.15 26.24 8.59
N LEU A 217 38.22 26.90 7.44
CA LEU A 217 38.94 26.41 6.26
C LEU A 217 40.31 27.09 6.05
N MET A 218 40.68 28.00 6.94
CA MET A 218 41.92 28.77 6.86
C MET A 218 42.72 28.60 8.13
N ALA A 219 44.01 28.31 8.00
CA ALA A 219 44.89 28.25 9.15
C ALA A 219 46.31 28.70 8.81
N THR A 220 47.09 28.99 9.85
CA THR A 220 48.49 29.38 9.70
C THR A 220 49.38 28.59 10.64
N GLY A 221 50.60 28.31 10.21
CA GLY A 221 51.59 27.61 11.01
C GLY A 221 53.02 27.92 10.60
N THR A 222 53.97 27.51 11.43
CA THR A 222 55.40 27.57 11.11
C THR A 222 55.84 26.29 10.40
N ALA A 223 56.93 26.35 9.62
CA ALA A 223 57.44 25.16 8.93
C ALA A 223 57.72 24.01 9.91
N GLY A 224 57.19 22.83 9.62
CA GLY A 224 57.25 21.62 10.46
C GLY A 224 56.15 21.53 11.52
N GLN A 225 55.33 22.57 11.72
CA GLN A 225 54.18 22.52 12.62
C GLN A 225 53.03 21.74 11.97
N THR A 226 52.37 20.88 12.74
CA THR A 226 51.09 20.30 12.34
C THR A 226 49.96 21.22 12.80
N VAL A 227 49.14 21.64 11.85
CA VAL A 227 47.90 22.39 12.07
C VAL A 227 46.74 21.41 11.99
N THR A 228 45.75 21.58 12.87
CA THR A 228 44.54 20.75 12.90
C THR A 228 43.36 21.56 12.43
N TYR A 229 42.69 21.09 11.39
CA TYR A 229 41.36 21.55 10.99
C TYR A 229 40.32 20.70 11.69
N THR A 230 39.32 21.34 12.28
CA THR A 230 38.20 20.69 12.96
C THR A 230 36.95 20.94 12.13
N LEU A 231 36.43 19.90 11.50
CA LEU A 231 35.27 19.97 10.61
C LEU A 231 34.10 19.21 11.20
N GLU A 232 32.92 19.80 11.16
CA GLU A 232 31.66 19.18 11.55
C GLU A 232 30.94 18.68 10.29
N ILE A 233 30.71 17.36 10.25
CA ILE A 233 29.90 16.69 9.23
C ILE A 233 28.54 16.40 9.83
N THR A 234 27.48 16.84 9.17
CA THR A 234 26.09 16.61 9.55
C THR A 234 25.42 15.77 8.48
N ASN A 235 24.65 14.77 8.90
CA ASN A 235 23.69 14.13 8.01
C ASN A 235 22.47 15.04 7.85
N ASP A 236 22.40 15.79 6.75
CA ASP A 236 21.26 16.66 6.43
C ASP A 236 20.15 15.88 5.68
N GLY A 237 20.37 14.59 5.41
CA GLY A 237 19.41 13.68 4.80
C GLY A 237 18.30 13.22 5.76
N ASP A 238 17.39 12.39 5.27
CA ASP A 238 16.26 11.83 6.03
C ASP A 238 16.42 10.35 6.40
N ILE A 239 17.49 9.71 5.95
CA ILE A 239 17.86 8.34 6.32
C ILE A 239 19.13 8.31 7.17
N THR A 240 19.33 7.22 7.92
CA THR A 240 20.62 6.98 8.57
C THR A 240 21.67 6.65 7.51
N ASP A 241 22.78 7.38 7.49
CA ASP A 241 23.81 7.26 6.46
C ASP A 241 25.21 7.21 7.09
N THR A 242 26.16 6.63 6.37
CA THR A 242 27.59 6.67 6.68
C THR A 242 28.30 7.40 5.55
N PHE A 243 29.19 8.33 5.88
CA PHE A 243 29.93 9.07 4.87
C PHE A 243 31.38 8.61 4.78
N ASP A 244 31.85 8.35 3.56
CA ASP A 244 33.25 8.11 3.22
C ASP A 244 34.01 9.44 3.11
N LEU A 245 35.22 9.47 3.66
CA LEU A 245 36.06 10.66 3.77
C LEU A 245 37.38 10.43 3.02
N ALA A 246 37.68 11.31 2.08
CA ALA A 246 38.89 11.23 1.27
C ALA A 246 39.59 12.59 1.16
N LEU A 247 40.91 12.61 1.34
CA LEU A 247 41.73 13.78 1.05
C LEU A 247 42.19 13.77 -0.40
N GLY A 248 42.17 14.97 -1.00
CA GLY A 248 42.82 15.25 -2.28
C GLY A 248 44.35 15.20 -2.16
N ALA A 249 45.02 15.37 -3.30
CA ALA A 249 46.47 15.51 -3.32
C ALA A 249 46.88 16.88 -2.75
N SER A 250 47.99 16.91 -2.00
CA SER A 250 48.57 18.12 -1.44
C SER A 250 50.10 18.04 -1.46
N ASP A 251 50.78 19.19 -1.51
CA ASP A 251 52.24 19.25 -1.48
C ASP A 251 52.76 19.02 -0.04
N TRP A 252 51.98 19.41 0.96
CA TRP A 252 52.26 19.17 2.37
C TRP A 252 51.62 17.86 2.82
N THR A 253 52.19 17.24 3.86
CA THR A 253 51.66 15.97 4.39
C THR A 253 50.35 16.22 5.11
N ALA A 254 49.26 15.60 4.63
CA ALA A 254 47.94 15.66 5.23
C ALA A 254 47.44 14.27 5.67
N ALA A 255 46.66 14.20 6.75
CA ALA A 255 46.07 12.97 7.26
C ALA A 255 44.70 13.21 7.90
N LEU A 256 43.81 12.21 7.82
CA LEU A 256 42.49 12.21 8.48
C LEU A 256 42.52 11.49 9.82
N SER A 257 41.70 11.93 10.77
CA SER A 257 41.46 11.19 12.02
C SER A 257 40.65 9.90 11.79
N ALA A 258 39.82 9.85 10.75
CA ALA A 258 39.07 8.67 10.31
C ALA A 258 38.76 8.74 8.81
N SER A 259 38.57 7.58 8.17
CA SER A 259 38.17 7.48 6.75
C SER A 259 36.66 7.43 6.54
N THR A 260 35.87 7.30 7.61
CA THR A 260 34.41 7.25 7.57
C THR A 260 33.80 7.86 8.82
N THR A 261 32.58 8.38 8.76
CA THR A 261 31.86 8.89 9.94
C THR A 261 31.27 7.80 10.84
N GLY A 262 31.00 6.61 10.29
CA GLY A 262 30.03 5.68 10.86
C GLY A 262 28.59 6.18 10.66
N PRO A 263 27.58 5.42 11.16
CA PRO A 263 26.17 5.74 10.94
C PRO A 263 25.78 7.01 11.70
N LEU A 264 25.27 7.99 10.97
CA LEU A 264 24.68 9.22 11.48
C LEU A 264 23.19 9.19 11.20
N ALA A 265 22.37 9.29 12.25
CA ALA A 265 20.94 9.49 12.09
C ALA A 265 20.65 10.86 11.43
N PRO A 266 19.45 11.07 10.86
CA PRO A 266 19.04 12.37 10.33
C PRO A 266 19.25 13.51 11.34
N GLY A 267 19.97 14.55 10.91
CA GLY A 267 20.33 15.73 11.73
C GLY A 267 21.44 15.48 12.76
N ALA A 268 22.02 14.28 12.83
CA ALA A 268 23.16 14.01 13.70
C ALA A 268 24.47 14.49 13.06
N SER A 269 25.40 14.92 13.90
CA SER A 269 26.70 15.45 13.48
C SER A 269 27.85 14.71 14.17
N ILE A 270 29.00 14.70 13.49
CA ILE A 270 30.27 14.23 14.04
C ILE A 270 31.39 15.21 13.67
N THR A 271 32.37 15.34 14.56
CA THR A 271 33.58 16.11 14.30
C THR A 271 34.68 15.21 13.75
N ILE A 272 35.27 15.62 12.63
CA ILE A 272 36.47 15.01 12.03
C ILE A 272 37.62 16.00 12.10
N GLU A 273 38.81 15.49 12.33
CA GLU A 273 40.03 16.28 12.33
C GLU A 273 40.86 15.98 11.08
N VAL A 274 41.36 17.03 10.43
CA VAL A 274 42.34 16.93 9.34
C VAL A 274 43.66 17.54 9.83
N TYR A 275 44.72 16.74 9.82
CA TYR A 275 46.05 17.16 10.25
C TYR A 275 46.89 17.53 9.04
N VAL A 276 47.37 18.78 8.96
CA VAL A 276 48.26 19.25 7.88
C VAL A 276 49.60 19.66 8.48
N THR A 277 50.67 19.01 8.05
CA THR A 277 52.04 19.34 8.49
C THR A 277 52.67 20.34 7.53
N VAL A 278 52.87 21.56 8.01
CA VAL A 278 53.37 22.70 7.22
C VAL A 278 54.73 22.39 6.60
N GLY A 279 54.76 22.26 5.28
CA GLY A 279 55.95 21.98 4.49
C GLY A 279 56.72 23.23 4.07
N ALA A 280 57.56 23.08 3.05
CA ALA A 280 58.22 24.21 2.41
C ALA A 280 57.24 24.95 1.49
N GLY A 281 57.42 26.27 1.33
CA GLY A 281 56.54 27.12 0.52
C GLY A 281 55.84 28.19 1.36
N SER A 282 55.04 29.04 0.72
CA SER A 282 54.26 30.09 1.40
C SER A 282 52.90 29.59 1.89
N SER A 283 52.30 28.65 1.17
CA SER A 283 50.96 28.11 1.43
C SER A 283 50.77 26.78 0.70
N ASP A 284 49.83 25.97 1.16
CA ASP A 284 49.33 24.76 0.48
C ASP A 284 47.82 24.63 0.70
N ALA A 285 47.16 23.85 -0.15
CA ALA A 285 45.74 23.58 -0.06
C ALA A 285 45.48 22.07 -0.17
N VAL A 286 44.52 21.58 0.61
CA VAL A 286 44.08 20.18 0.55
C VAL A 286 42.56 20.12 0.54
N ASP A 287 42.01 19.33 -0.38
CA ASP A 287 40.58 19.10 -0.46
C ASP A 287 40.17 17.96 0.47
N LEU A 288 39.03 18.10 1.15
CA LEU A 288 38.32 17.00 1.78
C LEU A 288 37.03 16.76 1.00
N THR A 289 36.88 15.56 0.43
CA THR A 289 35.64 15.08 -0.17
C THR A 289 34.91 14.16 0.81
N VAL A 290 33.63 14.42 1.02
CA VAL A 290 32.71 13.63 1.84
C VAL A 290 31.63 13.05 0.91
N THR A 291 31.47 11.73 0.90
CA THR A 291 30.58 11.00 -0.02
C THR A 291 29.62 10.11 0.77
N SER A 292 28.34 10.12 0.42
CA SER A 292 27.32 9.21 1.01
C SER A 292 27.60 7.76 0.61
N GLN A 293 27.49 6.82 1.55
CA GLN A 293 27.53 5.39 1.24
C GLN A 293 26.17 4.87 0.74
N PHE A 294 25.06 5.47 1.17
CA PHE A 294 23.72 5.13 0.67
C PHE A 294 23.53 5.54 -0.79
N ASP A 295 23.94 6.75 -1.15
CA ASP A 295 23.90 7.28 -2.51
C ASP A 295 25.27 7.88 -2.88
N PRO A 296 26.16 7.08 -3.51
CA PRO A 296 27.49 7.55 -3.92
C PRO A 296 27.49 8.71 -4.92
N SER A 297 26.33 9.09 -5.50
CA SER A 297 26.22 10.28 -6.34
C SER A 297 26.11 11.57 -5.53
N THR A 298 25.78 11.48 -4.24
CA THR A 298 25.72 12.58 -3.29
C THR A 298 27.07 12.76 -2.60
N SER A 299 27.75 13.87 -2.91
CA SER A 299 29.03 14.24 -2.27
C SER A 299 29.18 15.75 -2.15
N THR A 300 30.03 16.18 -1.20
CA THR A 300 30.44 17.58 -1.03
C THR A 300 31.95 17.66 -0.87
N THR A 301 32.55 18.80 -1.19
CA THR A 301 34.00 19.02 -1.08
C THR A 301 34.28 20.41 -0.55
N VAL A 302 35.23 20.50 0.39
CA VAL A 302 35.78 21.77 0.89
C VAL A 302 37.29 21.78 0.71
N THR A 303 37.84 22.97 0.45
CA THR A 303 39.29 23.18 0.35
C THR A 303 39.77 23.86 1.61
N MET A 304 40.76 23.26 2.27
CA MET A 304 41.45 23.83 3.43
C MET A 304 42.75 24.47 2.96
N GLU A 305 42.96 25.77 3.25
CA GLU A 305 44.20 26.47 2.90
C GLU A 305 45.03 26.74 4.15
N THR A 306 46.30 26.31 4.14
CA THR A 306 47.26 26.56 5.21
C THR A 306 48.36 27.50 4.71
N SER A 307 48.64 28.58 5.44
CA SER A 307 49.73 29.52 5.12
C SER A 307 50.85 29.50 6.14
N THR A 308 52.09 29.69 5.69
CA THR A 308 53.24 29.88 6.57
C THR A 308 53.29 31.30 7.13
N TYR A 309 53.64 31.44 8.40
CA TYR A 309 54.00 32.75 8.97
C TYR A 309 55.38 32.71 9.64
N LEU A 310 56.12 33.83 9.53
CA LEU A 310 57.46 33.97 10.11
C LEU A 310 57.38 34.62 11.49
N VAL A 311 57.83 33.89 12.52
CA VAL A 311 58.05 34.46 13.85
C VAL A 311 59.38 35.22 13.84
N TYR A 312 59.34 36.55 13.79
CA TYR A 312 60.53 37.37 14.02
C TYR A 312 60.78 37.49 15.53
N LEU A 313 61.82 36.80 16.04
CA LEU A 313 62.35 37.08 17.38
C LEU A 313 62.97 38.48 17.39
N PRO A 314 62.63 39.37 18.36
CA PRO A 314 63.32 40.64 18.49
C PRO A 314 64.78 40.36 18.85
N VAL A 315 65.70 40.67 17.93
CA VAL A 315 67.13 40.64 18.20
C VAL A 315 67.45 41.85 19.09
N ILE A 316 67.65 41.61 20.39
CA ILE A 316 68.28 42.60 21.27
C ILE A 316 69.79 42.47 21.07
N VAL A 317 70.37 43.36 20.26
CA VAL A 317 71.83 43.51 20.18
C VAL A 317 72.26 44.29 21.42
N LYS A 318 73.01 43.64 22.31
CA LYS A 318 73.57 44.30 23.50
C LYS A 318 74.77 45.17 23.07
N PRO A 319 74.82 46.47 23.43
CA PRO A 319 75.97 47.32 23.16
C PRO A 319 77.21 46.91 23.94
#